data_AF-A0A6J1GN99-F1
#
_entry.id   AF-A0A6J1GN99-F1
#
_cell.length_a   1.000
_cell.length_b   1.000
_cell.length_c   1.000
_cell.angle_alpha   90.00
_cell.angle_beta   90.00
_cell.angle_gamma   90.00
#
_symmetry.space_group_name_H-M   'P 1'
#
loop_
_entity.id
_entity.type
_entity.pdbx_description
1 polymer ?
#
loop_
_entity_poly.entity_id
_entity_poly.type
_entity_poly.pdbx_seq_one_letter_code
_entity_poly.pdbx_strand_id
1 'polypeptide(L)'
;MRLLTHNMLSSNIKGVVNGFPLRVEVEKVVEKQVDFNPDFLKNMFSKIEWKPLVDASRTMGYAELPEEAESLMLDSHDFLQRFHHALLELHLEEGALICPETGRRFPVNKVDPTLSYRRKLGLKFPPIKSRRPHSEDHNSSYHLAPSRCFSISLIFLLS
;
A
#
# COMPACT_ATOMS: atom_id res chain seq x y z
N MET A 1 4.41 4.97 -2.58
CA MET A 1 3.03 4.80 -2.06
C MET A 1 3.02 5.25 -0.60
N ARG A 2 2.06 6.10 -0.21
CA ARG A 2 1.96 6.66 1.15
C ARG A 2 1.18 5.72 2.07
N LEU A 3 1.42 5.76 3.38
CA LEU A 3 0.68 4.93 4.34
C LEU A 3 -0.82 5.22 4.37
N LEU A 4 -1.25 6.45 4.07
CA LEU A 4 -2.67 6.76 3.85
C LEU A 4 -3.29 5.86 2.80
N THR A 5 -2.60 5.65 1.68
CA THR A 5 -3.07 4.79 0.59
C THR A 5 -3.12 3.34 1.04
N HIS A 6 -2.06 2.85 1.70
CA HIS A 6 -2.02 1.49 2.25
C HIS A 6 -3.19 1.21 3.20
N ASN A 7 -3.51 2.15 4.08
CA ASN A 7 -4.57 2.00 5.07
C ASN A 7 -5.98 1.93 4.45
N MET A 8 -6.13 2.40 3.20
CA MET A 8 -7.40 2.36 2.46
C MET A 8 -7.46 1.18 1.45
N LEU A 9 -6.42 0.34 1.39
CA LEU A 9 -6.30 -0.74 0.41
C LEU A 9 -6.57 -2.11 1.03
N SER A 10 -7.49 -2.87 0.43
CA SER A 10 -7.75 -4.28 0.73
C SER A 10 -7.56 -5.17 -0.49
N SER A 11 -7.30 -6.46 -0.25
CA SER A 11 -7.20 -7.46 -1.32
C SER A 11 -8.58 -7.73 -1.94
N ASN A 12 -8.69 -7.57 -3.27
CA ASN A 12 -9.91 -7.85 -4.03
C ASN A 12 -9.80 -9.17 -4.83
N ILE A 13 -9.10 -10.16 -4.29
CA ILE A 13 -8.99 -11.48 -4.91
C ILE A 13 -10.30 -12.23 -4.65
N LYS A 14 -10.86 -12.86 -5.68
CA LYS A 14 -12.10 -13.64 -5.55
C LYS A 14 -11.95 -14.71 -4.47
N GLY A 15 -12.92 -14.78 -3.55
CA GLY A 15 -12.94 -15.74 -2.46
C GLY A 15 -12.23 -15.30 -1.18
N VAL A 16 -11.54 -14.15 -1.18
CA VAL A 16 -10.92 -13.60 0.04
C VAL A 16 -11.99 -12.95 0.91
N VAL A 17 -12.03 -13.36 2.17
CA VAL A 17 -12.90 -12.76 3.19
C VAL A 17 -12.13 -11.74 4.02
N ASN A 18 -10.86 -12.03 4.34
CA ASN A 18 -9.99 -11.20 5.16
C ASN A 18 -8.86 -10.62 4.31
N GLY A 19 -9.18 -9.58 3.54
CA GLY A 19 -8.25 -8.93 2.62
C GLY A 19 -7.42 -7.78 3.21
N PHE A 20 -7.60 -7.45 4.48
CA PHE A 20 -7.02 -6.28 5.13
C PHE A 20 -6.53 -6.61 6.56
N PRO A 21 -5.42 -6.02 7.03
CA PRO A 21 -4.50 -5.16 6.28
C PRO A 21 -3.57 -5.97 5.37
N LEU A 22 -3.12 -5.35 4.28
CA LEU A 22 -2.07 -5.92 3.44
C LEU A 22 -0.73 -5.79 4.18
N ARG A 23 0.06 -6.87 4.26
CA ARG A 23 1.39 -6.81 4.87
C ARG A 23 2.33 -6.03 3.98
N VAL A 24 3.09 -5.10 4.55
CA VAL A 24 4.08 -4.30 3.80
C VAL A 24 5.42 -5.05 3.80
N GLU A 25 6.00 -5.23 2.63
CA GLU A 25 7.41 -5.57 2.45
C GLU A 25 8.14 -4.35 1.93
N VAL A 26 9.20 -3.96 2.63
CA VAL A 26 9.95 -2.75 2.33
C VAL A 26 11.27 -3.10 1.67
N GLU A 27 11.52 -2.50 0.52
CA GLU A 27 12.83 -2.53 -0.15
C GLU A 27 13.46 -1.13 -0.13
N LYS A 28 12.65 -0.08 -0.39
CA LYS A 28 13.09 1.31 -0.35
C LYS A 28 12.00 2.25 0.15
N VAL A 29 12.32 3.04 1.17
CA VAL A 29 11.48 4.13 1.68
C VAL A 29 12.17 5.46 1.46
N VAL A 30 11.38 6.47 1.11
CA VAL A 30 11.82 7.86 1.02
C VAL A 30 10.82 8.74 1.75
N GLU A 31 11.33 9.74 2.45
CA GLU A 31 10.52 10.79 3.03
C GLU A 31 10.26 11.88 2.00
N LYS A 32 9.00 12.26 1.84
CA LYS A 32 8.58 13.37 0.97
C LYS A 32 7.81 14.38 1.81
N GLN A 33 8.33 15.59 1.91
CA GLN A 33 7.69 16.68 2.65
C GLN A 33 6.30 16.99 2.09
N VAL A 34 5.35 17.25 2.99
CA VAL A 34 3.95 17.58 2.65
C VAL A 34 3.48 18.68 3.58
N ASP A 35 2.69 19.61 3.04
CA ASP A 35 2.13 20.69 3.85
C ASP A 35 1.31 20.15 5.02
N PHE A 36 1.67 20.60 6.22
CA PHE A 36 0.99 20.22 7.45
C PHE A 36 -0.40 20.85 7.51
N ASN A 37 -1.44 20.02 7.58
CA ASN A 37 -2.82 20.46 7.71
C ASN A 37 -3.52 19.71 8.86
N PRO A 38 -3.66 20.34 10.04
CA PRO A 38 -4.23 19.68 11.22
C PRO A 38 -5.70 19.29 11.02
N ASP A 39 -6.50 20.11 10.34
CA ASP A 39 -7.91 19.81 10.10
C ASP A 39 -8.08 18.58 9.21
N PHE A 40 -7.22 18.41 8.21
CA PHE A 40 -7.19 17.20 7.40
C PHE A 40 -6.91 15.95 8.23
N LEU A 41 -5.91 16.02 9.13
CA LEU A 41 -5.52 14.90 9.99
C LEU A 41 -6.64 14.52 10.95
N LYS A 42 -7.29 15.48 11.60
CA LYS A 42 -8.43 15.23 12.50
C LYS A 42 -9.58 14.52 11.76
N ASN A 43 -9.90 14.98 10.55
CA ASN A 43 -10.91 14.33 9.72
C ASN A 43 -10.51 12.93 9.29
N MET A 44 -9.24 12.72 8.95
CA MET A 44 -8.75 11.42 8.48
C MET A 44 -8.60 10.39 9.60
N PHE A 45 -8.33 10.82 10.83
CA PHE A 45 -8.20 9.94 11.99
C PHE A 45 -9.42 9.02 12.15
N SER A 46 -10.63 9.56 11.95
CA SER A 46 -11.89 8.77 12.01
C SER A 46 -12.05 7.70 10.93
N LYS A 47 -11.26 7.76 9.85
CA LYS A 47 -11.34 6.85 8.71
C LYS A 47 -10.19 5.86 8.66
N ILE A 48 -9.18 6.06 9.51
CA ILE A 48 -7.95 5.27 9.53
C ILE A 48 -8.09 4.14 10.52
N GLU A 49 -7.67 2.97 10.09
CA GLU A 49 -7.44 1.84 10.98
C GLU A 49 -6.06 2.01 11.64
N TRP A 50 -6.06 2.32 12.94
CA TRP A 50 -4.84 2.72 13.67
C TRP A 50 -3.79 1.61 13.74
N LYS A 51 -4.18 0.39 14.11
CA LYS A 51 -3.26 -0.76 14.25
C LYS A 51 -2.49 -1.05 12.96
N PRO A 52 -3.16 -1.20 11.78
CA PRO A 52 -2.47 -1.33 10.51
C PRO A 52 -1.50 -0.19 10.16
N LEU A 53 -1.83 1.06 10.53
CA LEU A 53 -0.95 2.20 10.31
C LEU A 53 0.32 2.07 11.16
N VAL A 54 0.19 1.77 12.45
CA VAL A 54 1.32 1.58 13.37
C VAL A 54 2.22 0.45 12.87
N ASP A 55 1.65 -0.71 12.53
CA ASP A 55 2.43 -1.85 12.04
C ASP A 55 3.17 -1.53 10.72
N ALA A 56 2.48 -0.86 9.79
CA ALA A 56 3.08 -0.46 8.53
C ALA A 56 4.18 0.59 8.72
N SER A 57 3.98 1.57 9.61
CA SER A 57 4.98 2.59 9.95
C SER A 57 6.24 1.98 10.55
N ARG A 58 6.09 1.04 11.50
CA ARG A 58 7.21 0.30 12.10
C ARG A 58 7.97 -0.51 11.05
N THR A 59 7.25 -1.15 10.14
CA THR A 59 7.85 -1.92 9.04
C THR A 59 8.64 -1.02 8.08
N MET A 60 8.23 0.24 7.93
CA MET A 60 8.94 1.27 7.15
C MET A 60 10.07 1.96 7.92
N GLY A 61 10.35 1.55 9.16
CA GLY A 61 11.44 2.10 9.99
C GLY A 61 11.04 3.28 10.88
N TYR A 62 9.74 3.58 11.00
CA TYR A 62 9.23 4.68 11.84
C TYR A 62 8.39 4.15 13.01
N ALA A 63 8.91 4.26 14.23
CA ALA A 63 8.30 3.68 15.44
C ALA A 63 7.82 4.72 16.47
N GLU A 64 7.70 5.99 16.07
CA GLU A 64 7.32 7.10 16.98
C GLU A 64 5.80 7.19 17.26
N LEU A 65 4.99 6.39 16.57
CA LEU A 65 3.55 6.32 16.82
C LEU A 65 3.26 5.48 18.07
N PRO A 66 2.33 5.94 18.95
CA PRO A 66 1.87 5.15 20.07
C PRO A 66 1.09 3.91 19.61
N GLU A 67 1.09 2.87 20.43
CA GLU A 67 0.39 1.61 20.14
C GLU A 67 -1.13 1.80 20.01
N GLU A 68 -1.67 2.70 20.82
CA GLU A 68 -3.08 3.09 20.80
C GLU A 68 -3.17 4.61 20.68
N ALA A 69 -4.21 5.09 20.00
CA ALA A 69 -4.49 6.51 19.88
C ALA A 69 -5.97 6.78 20.16
N GLU A 70 -6.20 7.84 20.92
CA GLU A 70 -7.54 8.32 21.25
C GLU A 70 -7.79 9.68 20.59
N SER A 71 -9.07 10.01 20.35
CA SER A 71 -9.45 11.28 19.74
C SER A 71 -8.95 12.50 20.53
N LEU A 72 -8.76 12.39 21.86
CA LEU A 72 -8.20 13.44 22.71
C LEU A 72 -6.74 13.79 22.36
N MET A 73 -5.99 12.83 21.82
CA MET A 73 -4.59 13.04 21.42
C MET A 73 -4.47 13.98 20.20
N LEU A 74 -5.55 14.15 19.43
CA LEU A 74 -5.58 15.03 18.25
C LEU A 74 -5.47 16.52 18.58
N ASP A 75 -5.58 16.91 19.85
CA ASP A 75 -5.35 18.30 20.26
C ASP A 75 -3.88 18.60 20.57
N SER A 76 -3.04 17.57 20.66
CA SER A 76 -1.59 17.71 20.81
C SER A 76 -0.93 17.95 19.45
N HIS A 77 -0.21 19.07 19.33
CA HIS A 77 0.55 19.39 18.12
C HIS A 77 1.62 18.35 17.80
N ASP A 78 2.35 17.87 18.82
CA ASP A 78 3.39 16.86 18.67
C ASP A 78 2.83 15.53 18.14
N PHE A 79 1.64 15.13 18.63
CA PHE A 79 0.97 13.93 18.12
C PHE A 79 0.57 14.11 16.65
N LEU A 80 -0.02 15.24 16.29
CA LEU A 80 -0.40 15.53 14.91
C LEU A 80 0.80 15.56 13.97
N GLN A 81 1.96 16.08 14.41
CA GLN A 81 3.17 16.04 13.60
C GLN A 81 3.65 14.61 13.33
N ARG A 82 3.71 13.76 14.36
CA ARG A 82 4.11 12.36 14.20
C ARG A 82 3.14 11.59 13.32
N PHE A 83 1.85 11.86 13.49
CA PHE A 83 0.78 11.27 12.69
C PHE A 83 0.86 11.72 11.22
N HIS A 84 1.07 13.01 10.97
CA HIS A 84 1.30 13.58 9.64
C HIS A 84 2.48 12.91 8.94
N HIS A 85 3.62 12.83 9.63
CA HIS A 85 4.83 12.24 9.09
C HIS A 85 4.61 10.79 8.65
N ALA A 86 4.06 9.96 9.56
CA ALA A 86 3.76 8.57 9.25
C ALA A 86 2.78 8.44 8.08
N LEU A 87 1.70 9.22 8.11
CA LEU A 87 0.57 9.04 7.19
C LEU A 87 0.88 9.54 5.76
N LEU A 88 1.59 10.68 5.65
CA LEU A 88 1.72 11.43 4.40
C LEU A 88 3.15 11.54 3.89
N GLU A 89 4.16 11.55 4.77
CA GLU A 89 5.54 11.82 4.38
C GLU A 89 6.32 10.55 4.09
N LEU A 90 6.02 9.45 4.80
CA LEU A 90 6.59 8.14 4.51
C LEU A 90 6.09 7.61 3.17
N HIS A 91 7.02 7.41 2.24
CA HIS A 91 6.73 6.92 0.89
C HIS A 91 7.48 5.61 0.61
N LEU A 92 6.73 4.52 0.46
CA LEU A 92 7.27 3.26 -0.06
C LEU A 92 7.55 3.40 -1.56
N GLU A 93 8.82 3.52 -1.93
CA GLU A 93 9.25 3.68 -3.32
C GLU A 93 9.39 2.31 -4.01
N GLU A 94 9.99 1.35 -3.30
CA GLU A 94 10.20 -0.02 -3.77
C GLU A 94 9.81 -1.02 -2.67
N GLY A 95 9.13 -2.10 -3.03
CA GLY A 95 8.67 -3.11 -2.09
C GLY A 95 7.47 -3.90 -2.61
N ALA A 96 6.64 -4.41 -1.71
CA ALA A 96 5.38 -5.05 -2.07
C ALA A 96 4.33 -5.00 -0.96
N LEU A 97 3.08 -5.19 -1.34
CA LEU A 97 1.96 -5.47 -0.44
C LEU A 97 1.58 -6.94 -0.57
N ILE A 98 1.39 -7.64 0.54
CA ILE A 98 1.06 -9.07 0.56
C ILE A 98 -0.33 -9.26 1.16
N CYS A 99 -1.22 -9.92 0.42
CA CYS A 99 -2.50 -10.34 0.94
C CYS A 99 -2.30 -11.33 2.10
N PRO A 100 -2.89 -11.10 3.28
CA PRO A 100 -2.68 -11.97 4.43
C PRO A 100 -3.24 -13.37 4.22
N GLU A 101 -4.38 -13.50 3.53
CA GLU A 101 -5.07 -14.78 3.32
C GLU A 101 -4.46 -15.61 2.18
N THR A 102 -4.18 -14.98 1.03
CA THR A 102 -3.73 -15.72 -0.18
C THR A 102 -2.21 -15.73 -0.36
N GLY A 103 -1.49 -14.88 0.36
CA GLY A 103 -0.06 -14.63 0.13
C GLY A 103 0.24 -13.93 -1.20
N ARG A 104 -0.77 -13.50 -1.97
CA ARG A 104 -0.55 -12.81 -3.23
C ARG A 104 0.22 -11.51 -3.00
N ARG A 105 1.32 -11.37 -3.74
CA ARG A 105 2.22 -10.22 -3.71
C ARG A 105 1.83 -9.19 -4.77
N PHE A 106 1.68 -7.94 -4.36
CA PHE A 106 1.42 -6.78 -5.19
C PHE A 106 2.66 -5.87 -5.15
N PRO A 107 3.53 -5.91 -6.16
CA PRO A 107 4.77 -5.13 -6.15
C PRO A 107 4.47 -3.62 -6.18
N VAL A 108 5.23 -2.88 -5.36
CA VAL A 108 5.29 -1.42 -5.32
C VAL A 108 6.63 -1.06 -5.94
N ASN A 109 6.65 -0.74 -7.23
CA ASN A 109 7.90 -0.39 -7.92
C ASN A 109 7.71 0.96 -8.62
N LYS A 110 8.77 1.76 -8.72
CA LYS A 110 8.84 2.79 -9.75
C LYS A 110 8.67 2.09 -11.11
N VAL A 111 7.61 2.45 -11.83
CA VAL A 111 7.39 1.96 -13.18
C VAL A 111 8.52 2.54 -14.04
N ASP A 112 9.51 1.72 -14.38
CA ASP A 112 10.53 2.13 -15.34
C ASP A 112 9.85 2.62 -16.63
N PRO A 113 10.35 3.71 -17.26
CA PRO A 113 9.75 4.29 -18.47
C PRO A 113 9.49 3.26 -19.58
N THR A 114 10.37 2.28 -19.71
CA THR A 114 10.29 1.16 -20.66
C THR A 114 9.06 0.26 -20.42
N LEU A 115 8.64 0.09 -19.16
CA LEU A 115 7.50 -0.73 -18.77
C LEU A 115 6.16 -0.04 -19.08
N SER A 116 6.12 1.30 -19.01
CA SER A 116 4.96 2.09 -19.42
C SER A 116 4.69 1.96 -20.93
N TYR A 117 5.74 1.97 -21.75
CA TYR A 117 5.63 1.80 -23.20
C TYR A 117 5.08 0.42 -23.58
N ARG A 118 5.51 -0.66 -22.91
CA ARG A 118 5.01 -2.02 -23.17
C ARG A 118 3.53 -2.20 -22.81
N ARG A 119 3.04 -1.55 -21.74
CA ARG A 119 1.61 -1.52 -21.42
C ARG A 119 0.78 -0.81 -22.48
N LYS A 120 1.28 0.32 -23.02
CA LYS A 120 0.62 1.04 -24.13
C LYS A 120 0.58 0.23 -25.42
N LEU A 121 1.60 -0.60 -25.67
CA LEU A 121 1.68 -1.47 -26.85
C LEU A 121 0.93 -2.81 -26.70
N GLY A 122 0.27 -3.08 -25.57
CA GLY A 122 -0.39 -4.37 -25.33
C GLY A 122 0.58 -5.56 -25.29
N LEU A 123 1.89 -5.31 -25.14
CA LEU A 123 2.89 -6.36 -25.04
C LEU A 123 2.72 -7.03 -23.68
N LYS A 124 2.35 -8.32 -23.70
CA LYS A 124 2.23 -9.13 -22.48
C LYS A 124 3.48 -8.96 -21.64
N PHE A 125 3.29 -8.62 -20.37
CA PHE A 125 4.38 -8.66 -19.41
C PHE A 125 5.04 -10.03 -19.50
N PRO A 126 6.38 -10.12 -19.60
CA PRO A 126 7.02 -11.39 -19.34
C PRO A 126 6.56 -11.83 -17.95
N PRO A 127 6.19 -13.10 -17.76
CA PRO A 127 5.85 -13.58 -16.44
C PRO A 127 6.98 -13.16 -15.50
N ILE A 128 6.62 -12.49 -14.40
CA ILE A 128 7.57 -12.24 -13.32
C ILE A 128 8.05 -13.64 -12.96
N LYS A 129 9.31 -13.96 -13.29
CA LYS A 129 9.95 -15.18 -12.82
C LYS A 129 9.98 -15.02 -11.31
N SER A 130 8.94 -15.51 -10.65
CA SER A 130 9.11 -16.00 -9.29
C SER A 130 10.38 -16.85 -9.36
N ARG A 131 11.40 -16.55 -8.56
CA ARG A 131 12.36 -17.58 -8.20
C ARG A 131 11.53 -18.61 -7.42
N ARG A 132 10.87 -19.51 -8.14
CA ARG A 132 10.35 -20.74 -7.59
C ARG A 132 11.51 -21.73 -7.62
N PRO A 133 11.78 -22.43 -6.50
CA PRO A 133 12.41 -23.72 -6.58
C PRO A 133 11.53 -24.61 -7.47
N HIS A 134 12.21 -25.40 -8.28
CA HIS A 134 11.71 -26.33 -9.28
C HIS A 134 10.45 -27.11 -8.85
N SER A 135 9.36 -27.01 -9.63
CA SER A 135 8.46 -28.10 -10.09
C SER A 135 7.04 -27.58 -10.43
N GLU A 136 6.67 -27.69 -11.72
CA GLU A 136 5.40 -28.17 -12.35
C GLU A 136 4.10 -28.16 -11.49
N ASP A 137 2.87 -27.85 -11.95
CA ASP A 137 2.29 -27.64 -13.27
C ASP A 137 0.85 -27.05 -13.15
N HIS A 138 0.24 -26.69 -14.28
CA HIS A 138 -1.21 -26.58 -14.58
C HIS A 138 -2.02 -25.27 -14.35
N ASN A 139 -2.18 -24.55 -15.48
CA ASN A 139 -3.44 -24.24 -16.18
C ASN A 139 -4.66 -23.67 -15.42
N SER A 140 -5.07 -22.42 -15.72
CA SER A 140 -6.31 -22.13 -16.49
C SER A 140 -6.81 -20.68 -16.36
N SER A 141 -7.03 -20.09 -17.54
CA SER A 141 -8.09 -19.17 -17.99
C SER A 141 -8.38 -17.82 -17.29
N TYR A 142 -8.35 -16.79 -18.14
CA TYR A 142 -8.65 -15.39 -17.86
C TYR A 142 -10.13 -15.13 -18.16
N HIS A 143 -10.84 -14.45 -17.26
CA HIS A 143 -12.11 -13.80 -17.60
C HIS A 143 -12.19 -12.42 -16.96
N LEU A 144 -12.22 -11.39 -17.82
CA LEU A 144 -12.58 -10.01 -17.49
C LEU A 144 -14.09 -9.91 -17.26
N ALA A 145 -14.50 -9.20 -16.20
CA ALA A 145 -15.77 -8.50 -16.16
C ALA A 145 -15.68 -7.28 -15.21
N PRO A 146 -16.48 -6.23 -15.44
CA PRO A 146 -16.20 -4.87 -14.97
C PRO A 146 -17.09 -4.47 -13.80
N SER A 147 -16.51 -3.99 -12.71
CA SER A 147 -17.25 -3.27 -11.67
C SER A 147 -16.33 -2.29 -10.97
N ARG A 148 -16.85 -1.08 -10.77
CA ARG A 148 -16.17 0.11 -10.28
C ARG A 148 -15.59 -0.08 -8.86
N CYS A 149 -14.36 -0.55 -8.77
CA CYS A 149 -13.50 -0.41 -7.59
C CYS A 149 -12.09 -0.15 -8.11
N PHE A 150 -11.42 0.87 -7.56
CA PHE A 150 -10.08 1.27 -7.99
C PHE A 150 -9.15 0.05 -7.96
N SER A 151 -8.76 -0.43 -9.15
CA SER A 151 -7.81 -1.52 -9.27
C SER A 151 -6.52 -1.10 -8.57
N ILE A 152 -5.95 -1.97 -7.73
CA ILE A 152 -4.61 -1.81 -7.14
C ILE A 152 -3.57 -1.45 -8.22
N SER A 153 -3.80 -1.86 -9.48
CA SER A 153 -2.97 -1.53 -10.64
C SER A 153 -3.09 -0.08 -11.14
N LEU A 154 -4.13 0.67 -10.76
CA LEU A 154 -4.41 2.03 -11.23
C LEU A 154 -3.99 3.12 -10.22
N ILE A 155 -3.77 2.78 -8.95
CA ILE A 155 -3.38 3.73 -7.90
C ILE A 155 -1.90 4.16 -8.02
N PHE A 156 -1.06 3.39 -8.73
CA PHE A 156 0.34 3.72 -8.96
C PHE A 156 0.60 4.78 -10.06
N LEU A 157 -0.45 5.37 -10.66
CA LEU A 157 -0.33 6.33 -11.77
C LEU A 157 -0.65 7.79 -11.39
N LEU A 158 -1.04 8.08 -10.15
CA LEU A 158 -1.48 9.43 -9.74
C LEU A 158 -0.78 9.96 -8.47
N SER A 159 0.50 9.67 -8.26
CA SER A 159 1.30 10.29 -7.19
C SER A 159 2.76 10.49 -7.58
#